data_AF-A0A2D8JJK2-F1
#
_entry.id   AF-A0A2D8JJK2-F1
#
_cell.length_a   1.000
_cell.length_b   1.000
_cell.length_c   1.000
_cell.angle_alpha   90.00
_cell.angle_beta   90.00
_cell.angle_gamma   90.00
#
_symmetry.space_group_name_H-M   'P 1'
#
loop_
_entity.id
_entity.type
_entity.pdbx_description
1 polymer ?
#
loop_
_entity_poly.entity_id
_entity_poly.type
_entity_poly.pdbx_seq_one_letter_code
_entity_poly.pdbx_strand_id
1 'polypeptide(L)'
;MSIKILLITPYSFLKYGGVQNQVNLIEEFLTSHDKYKVKVFAYGKTEELESNKIFNIPFNSSISSVLLFPNRKLLFDYINWADVIHVHEPFVPLLFWRLPRNKKYIFTHHASLGAIVTKF
;
A
#
# COMPACT_ATOMS: atom_id res chain seq x y z
N MET A 1 -22.13 10.60 9.02
CA MET A 1 -21.58 9.67 8.00
C MET A 1 -20.08 9.60 8.20
N SER A 2 -19.48 8.40 8.24
CA SER A 2 -18.04 8.23 8.49
C SER A 2 -17.30 8.02 7.16
N ILE A 3 -16.18 8.71 6.95
CA ILE A 3 -15.38 8.69 5.73
C ILE A 3 -14.55 7.40 5.71
N LYS A 4 -14.66 6.62 4.63
CA LYS A 4 -13.93 5.36 4.46
C LYS A 4 -12.60 5.61 3.77
N ILE A 5 -11.52 5.33 4.48
CA ILE A 5 -10.15 5.56 4.03
C ILE A 5 -9.47 4.20 3.82
N LEU A 6 -8.93 4.00 2.62
CA LEU A 6 -8.11 2.85 2.30
C LEU A 6 -6.64 3.28 2.25
N LEU A 7 -5.82 2.75 3.14
CA LEU A 7 -4.37 2.86 3.06
C LEU A 7 -3.84 1.69 2.24
N ILE A 8 -2.95 1.97 1.30
CA ILE A 8 -2.33 0.97 0.43
C ILE A 8 -0.82 1.10 0.54
N THR A 9 -0.11 -0.01 0.71
CA THR A 9 1.34 -0.05 0.50
C THR A 9 1.72 -1.36 -0.20
N PRO A 10 2.72 -1.31 -1.10
CA PRO A 10 3.23 -2.54 -1.70
C PRO A 10 4.06 -3.37 -0.73
N TYR A 11 4.54 -2.78 0.36
CA TYR A 11 5.44 -3.47 1.26
C TYR A 11 4.72 -4.51 2.13
N SER A 12 5.39 -5.63 2.34
CA SER A 12 4.95 -6.67 3.27
C SER A 12 5.01 -6.16 4.71
N PHE A 13 3.97 -6.44 5.49
CA PHE A 13 3.91 -6.22 6.93
C PHE A 13 4.62 -7.32 7.72
N LEU A 14 5.01 -8.44 7.09
CA LEU A 14 5.82 -9.47 7.73
C LEU A 14 7.29 -9.06 7.95
N LYS A 15 7.72 -7.95 7.32
CA LYS A 15 9.02 -7.33 7.57
C LYS A 15 8.80 -5.86 7.93
N TYR A 16 9.14 -5.50 9.16
CA TYR A 16 8.90 -4.16 9.66
C TYR A 16 9.89 -3.14 9.06
N GLY A 17 9.40 -1.94 8.78
CA GLY A 17 10.16 -0.85 8.17
C GLY A 17 9.45 0.50 8.31
N GLY A 18 10.07 1.58 7.80
CA GLY A 18 9.56 2.94 7.98
C GLY A 18 8.16 3.16 7.41
N VAL A 19 7.87 2.61 6.23
CA VAL A 19 6.55 2.75 5.58
C VAL A 19 5.48 1.98 6.35
N GLN A 20 5.76 0.76 6.79
CA GLN A 20 4.83 -0.04 7.59
C GLN A 20 4.50 0.65 8.91
N ASN A 21 5.52 1.21 9.59
CA ASN A 21 5.34 1.98 10.81
C ASN A 21 4.41 3.18 10.57
N GLN A 22 4.68 3.98 9.54
CA GLN A 22 3.87 5.15 9.26
C GLN A 22 2.43 4.80 8.88
N VAL A 23 2.20 3.75 8.10
CA VAL A 23 0.86 3.29 7.76
C VAL A 23 0.10 2.87 9.03
N ASN A 24 0.73 2.15 9.96
CA ASN A 24 0.12 1.79 11.24
C ASN A 24 -0.22 3.03 12.09
N LEU A 25 0.69 4.01 12.18
CA LEU A 25 0.43 5.25 12.93
C LEU A 25 -0.72 6.06 12.34
N ILE A 26 -0.82 6.11 11.00
CA ILE A 26 -1.95 6.76 10.32
C ILE A 26 -3.25 6.00 10.58
N GLU A 27 -3.23 4.67 10.49
CA GLU A 27 -4.38 3.83 10.79
C GLU A 27 -4.87 4.02 12.23
N GLU A 28 -3.96 3.99 13.21
CA GLU A 28 -4.26 4.20 14.63
C GLU A 28 -4.87 5.57 14.87
N PHE A 29 -4.23 6.64 14.37
CA PHE A 29 -4.70 8.00 14.53
C PHE A 29 -6.08 8.21 13.89
N LEU A 30 -6.31 7.70 12.68
CA LEU A 30 -7.59 7.86 12.02
C LEU A 30 -8.68 7.02 12.70
N THR A 31 -8.37 5.80 13.13
CA THR A 31 -9.31 4.90 13.82
C THR A 31 -9.71 5.44 15.20
N SER A 32 -8.86 6.24 15.85
CA SER A 32 -9.19 6.88 17.13
C SER A 32 -10.24 8.00 17.00
N HIS A 33 -10.74 8.29 15.79
CA HIS A 33 -11.77 9.29 15.55
C HIS A 33 -13.01 8.65 14.88
N ASP A 34 -14.19 8.82 15.48
CA ASP A 34 -15.47 8.23 15.00
C ASP A 34 -15.87 8.65 13.57
N LYS A 35 -15.24 9.71 13.06
CA LYS A 35 -15.48 10.25 11.71
C LYS A 35 -14.85 9.42 10.60
N TYR A 36 -13.96 8.48 10.92
CA TYR A 36 -13.25 7.68 9.93
C TYR A 36 -13.47 6.18 10.11
N LYS A 37 -13.45 5.45 9.00
CA LYS A 37 -13.30 4.01 8.97
C LYS A 37 -12.08 3.70 8.11
N VAL A 38 -11.14 2.95 8.64
CA VAL A 38 -9.87 2.69 7.96
C VAL A 38 -9.76 1.22 7.60
N LYS A 39 -9.22 0.94 6.40
CA LYS A 39 -8.69 -0.37 6.02
C LYS A 39 -7.30 -0.20 5.48
N VAL A 40 -6.46 -1.21 5.68
CA VAL A 40 -5.11 -1.28 5.12
C VAL A 40 -5.04 -2.46 4.17
N PHE A 41 -4.64 -2.21 2.92
CA PHE A 41 -4.35 -3.24 1.94
C PHE A 41 -2.83 -3.38 1.79
N ALA A 42 -2.29 -4.43 2.43
CA ALA A 42 -0.89 -4.81 2.34
C ALA A 42 -0.73 -6.28 2.70
N TYR A 43 0.27 -6.94 2.11
CA TYR A 43 0.56 -8.35 2.40
C TYR A 43 0.92 -8.53 3.88
N GLY A 44 0.36 -9.55 4.54
CA GLY A 44 0.63 -9.81 5.96
C GLY A 44 -0.10 -8.89 6.93
N LYS A 45 -1.05 -8.06 6.46
CA LYS A 45 -1.90 -7.24 7.34
C LYS A 45 -3.09 -8.03 7.90
N THR A 46 -3.61 -8.98 7.13
CA THR A 46 -4.65 -9.95 7.51
C THR A 46 -4.38 -11.28 6.80
N GLU A 47 -4.93 -12.38 7.32
CA GLU A 47 -4.76 -13.73 6.73
C GLU A 47 -5.22 -13.76 5.25
N GLU A 48 -6.31 -13.08 4.90
CA GLU A 48 -6.80 -13.03 3.50
C GLU A 48 -5.79 -12.36 2.55
N LEU A 49 -4.97 -11.43 3.07
CA LEU A 49 -3.96 -10.70 2.29
C LEU A 49 -2.64 -11.49 2.15
N GLU A 50 -2.45 -12.55 2.94
CA GLU A 50 -1.27 -13.44 2.87
C GLU A 50 -1.31 -14.46 1.74
N SER A 51 -2.46 -14.60 1.06
CA SER A 51 -2.63 -15.53 -0.06
C SER A 51 -1.83 -15.16 -1.33
N ASN A 52 -1.21 -13.97 -1.36
CA ASN A 52 -0.51 -13.46 -2.54
C ASN A 52 1.00 -13.78 -2.54
N LYS A 53 1.66 -13.69 -3.70
CA LYS A 53 3.11 -13.84 -3.77
C LYS A 53 3.84 -12.55 -3.43
N ILE A 54 4.95 -12.68 -2.68
CA ILE A 54 5.88 -11.60 -2.36
C ILE A 54 7.14 -11.71 -3.21
N PHE A 55 7.66 -10.57 -3.62
CA PHE A 55 8.89 -10.43 -4.39
C PHE A 55 9.90 -9.62 -3.57
N ASN A 56 11.15 -10.07 -3.54
CA ASN A 56 12.23 -9.35 -2.89
C ASN A 56 12.92 -8.49 -3.95
N ILE A 57 12.81 -7.16 -3.83
CA ILE A 57 13.37 -6.21 -4.78
C ILE A 57 14.43 -5.35 -4.08
N PRO A 58 15.60 -5.14 -4.69
CA PRO A 58 16.61 -4.26 -4.15
C PRO A 58 16.18 -2.78 -4.26
N PHE A 59 16.24 -2.05 -3.14
CA PHE A 59 15.99 -0.61 -3.04
C PHE A 59 17.05 0.05 -2.15
N ASN A 60 17.76 1.06 -2.66
CA ASN A 60 18.69 1.91 -1.91
C ASN A 60 19.51 1.13 -0.85
N SER A 61 20.37 0.21 -1.32
CA SER A 61 21.24 -0.64 -0.48
C SER A 61 20.54 -1.65 0.43
N SER A 62 19.22 -1.82 0.31
CA SER A 62 18.41 -2.79 1.05
C SER A 62 17.63 -3.72 0.10
N ILE A 63 17.04 -4.78 0.64
CA ILE A 63 16.09 -5.66 -0.07
C ILE A 63 14.72 -5.52 0.58
N SER A 64 13.74 -5.00 -0.16
CA SER A 64 12.36 -4.86 0.32
C SER A 64 11.48 -5.99 -0.22
N SER A 65 10.64 -6.53 0.65
CA SER A 65 9.64 -7.54 0.30
C SER A 65 8.35 -6.84 -0.13
N VAL A 66 7.98 -6.94 -1.41
CA VAL A 66 6.85 -6.23 -2.01
C VAL A 66 5.82 -7.17 -2.66
N LEU A 67 4.56 -6.75 -2.62
CA LEU A 67 3.44 -7.35 -3.34
C LEU A 67 3.31 -6.71 -4.72
N LEU A 68 3.73 -7.42 -5.77
CA LEU A 68 3.61 -6.91 -7.16
C LEU A 68 2.25 -7.21 -7.78
N PHE A 69 1.73 -8.42 -7.56
CA PHE A 69 0.52 -8.93 -8.21
C PHE A 69 -0.50 -9.35 -7.15
N PRO A 70 -1.28 -8.40 -6.59
CA PRO A 70 -2.35 -8.73 -5.66
C PRO A 70 -3.47 -9.49 -6.37
N ASN A 71 -4.23 -10.29 -5.61
CA ASN A 71 -5.52 -10.80 -6.02
C ASN A 71 -6.39 -9.62 -6.46
N ARG A 72 -6.65 -9.53 -7.76
CA ARG A 72 -7.36 -8.39 -8.34
C ARG A 72 -8.74 -8.20 -7.73
N LYS A 73 -9.51 -9.28 -7.57
CA LYS A 73 -10.86 -9.19 -7.00
C LYS A 73 -10.81 -8.56 -5.61
N LEU A 74 -9.93 -9.07 -4.75
CA LEU A 74 -9.75 -8.55 -3.40
C LEU A 74 -9.30 -7.09 -3.39
N LEU A 75 -8.32 -6.72 -4.22
CA LEU A 75 -7.88 -5.33 -4.35
C LEU A 75 -9.04 -4.40 -4.76
N PHE A 76 -9.84 -4.81 -5.76
CA PHE A 76 -10.97 -4.02 -6.23
C PHE A 76 -12.09 -3.93 -5.18
N ASP A 77 -12.32 -4.97 -4.39
CA ASP A 77 -13.30 -4.94 -3.29
C ASP A 77 -12.90 -3.90 -2.23
N TYR A 78 -11.62 -3.83 -1.87
CA TYR A 78 -11.09 -2.80 -0.99
C TYR A 78 -11.22 -1.38 -1.59
N ILE A 79 -10.83 -1.21 -2.85
CA ILE A 79 -10.92 0.07 -3.59
C ILE A 79 -12.38 0.54 -3.72
N ASN A 80 -13.31 -0.38 -3.92
CA ASN A 80 -14.73 -0.05 -4.06
C ASN A 80 -15.39 0.32 -2.74
N TRP A 81 -14.89 -0.23 -1.63
CA TRP A 81 -15.35 0.12 -0.30
C TRP A 81 -14.99 1.56 0.11
N ALA A 82 -13.87 2.10 -0.36
CA ALA A 82 -13.32 3.38 0.12
C ALA A 82 -13.82 4.62 -0.62
N ASP A 83 -13.92 5.72 0.13
CA ASP A 83 -14.18 7.08 -0.36
C ASP A 83 -12.88 7.79 -0.77
N VAL A 84 -11.80 7.53 -0.04
CA VAL A 84 -10.43 8.05 -0.28
C VAL A 84 -9.44 6.91 -0.22
N ILE A 85 -8.50 6.88 -1.18
CA ILE A 85 -7.45 5.87 -1.27
C ILE A 85 -6.11 6.56 -1.12
N HIS A 86 -5.38 6.27 -0.05
CA HIS A 86 -4.07 6.81 0.22
C HIS A 86 -3.01 5.74 -0.04
N VAL A 87 -2.21 5.95 -1.08
CA VAL A 87 -1.19 5.01 -1.51
C VAL A 87 0.19 5.47 -1.07
N HIS A 88 0.91 4.59 -0.39
CA HIS A 88 2.24 4.78 0.13
C HIS A 88 3.25 4.03 -0.75
N GLU A 89 4.27 4.73 -1.20
CA GLU A 89 5.32 4.24 -2.10
C GLU A 89 4.83 3.69 -3.45
N PRO A 90 4.39 4.57 -4.37
CA PRO A 90 3.78 4.14 -5.63
C PRO A 90 4.76 3.59 -6.68
N PHE A 91 6.07 3.72 -6.46
CA PHE A 91 7.07 3.63 -7.55
C PHE A 91 7.24 2.23 -8.16
N VAL A 92 7.00 1.13 -7.43
CA VAL A 92 7.40 -0.20 -7.92
C VAL A 92 6.34 -1.29 -7.75
N PRO A 93 5.03 -0.97 -7.61
CA PRO A 93 4.09 -1.84 -8.32
C PRO A 93 2.79 -1.23 -8.83
N LEU A 94 2.53 0.07 -8.67
CA LEU A 94 1.20 0.59 -9.04
C LEU A 94 0.87 0.48 -10.52
N LEU A 95 1.87 0.45 -11.39
CA LEU A 95 1.68 0.18 -12.81
C LEU A 95 0.96 -1.17 -13.03
N PHE A 96 1.31 -2.21 -12.25
CA PHE A 96 0.71 -3.54 -12.37
C PHE A 96 -0.69 -3.63 -11.77
N TRP A 97 -1.00 -2.76 -10.81
CA TRP A 97 -2.27 -2.80 -10.07
C TRP A 97 -3.43 -2.19 -10.87
N ARG A 98 -3.14 -1.40 -11.91
CA ARG A 98 -4.14 -0.79 -12.82
C ARG A 98 -5.28 -0.11 -12.06
N LEU A 99 -4.91 0.74 -11.10
CA LEU A 99 -5.86 1.44 -10.23
C LEU A 99 -6.89 2.24 -11.07
N PRO A 100 -8.19 2.19 -10.72
CA PRO A 100 -9.24 2.85 -11.49
C PRO A 100 -9.17 4.37 -11.39
N ARG A 101 -9.31 5.10 -12.51
CA ARG A 101 -9.11 6.57 -12.54
C ARG A 101 -10.23 7.40 -11.89
N ASN A 102 -11.39 6.81 -11.62
CA ASN A 102 -12.58 7.49 -11.10
C ASN A 102 -12.67 7.47 -9.56
N LYS A 103 -11.53 7.42 -8.87
CA LYS A 103 -11.44 7.41 -7.40
C LYS A 103 -10.58 8.58 -6.91
N LYS A 104 -10.74 8.94 -5.63
CA LYS A 104 -9.94 9.98 -4.98
C LYS A 104 -8.67 9.37 -4.42
N TYR A 105 -7.53 9.71 -5.03
CA TYR A 105 -6.22 9.22 -4.60
C TYR A 105 -5.40 10.29 -3.90
N ILE A 106 -4.68 9.87 -2.88
CA ILE A 106 -3.56 10.59 -2.25
C ILE A 106 -2.34 9.69 -2.41
N PHE A 107 -1.20 10.25 -2.83
CA PHE A 107 0.05 9.49 -2.98
C PHE A 107 1.12 10.07 -2.06
N THR A 108 1.81 9.20 -1.33
CA THR A 108 3.01 9.55 -0.56
C THR A 108 4.21 8.79 -1.09
N HIS A 109 5.25 9.53 -1.44
CA HIS A 109 6.54 9.03 -1.91
C HIS A 109 7.54 9.16 -0.77
N HIS A 110 8.04 8.04 -0.23
CA HIS A 110 8.90 7.99 0.95
C HIS A 110 10.38 7.99 0.58
N ALA A 111 10.74 7.32 -0.52
CA ALA A 111 12.09 7.33 -1.05
C ALA A 111 12.21 8.30 -2.22
N SER A 112 13.36 8.97 -2.34
CA SER A 112 13.75 9.48 -3.65
C SER A 112 13.90 8.29 -4.60
N LEU A 113 13.40 8.41 -5.82
CA LEU A 113 13.88 7.63 -6.96
C LEU A 113 15.39 7.88 -7.07
N GLY A 114 16.20 7.14 -6.31
CA GLY A 114 17.64 7.08 -6.54
C GLY A 114 17.82 6.70 -7.99
N ALA A 115 18.74 7.38 -8.68
CA ALA A 115 18.97 7.23 -10.12
C ALA A 115 18.72 5.79 -10.54
N ILE A 116 17.72 5.56 -11.39
CA ILE A 116 17.53 4.26 -12.02
C ILE A 116 18.88 3.94 -12.63
N VAL A 117 19.62 3.01 -12.02
CA VAL A 117 20.88 2.54 -12.58
C VAL A 117 20.49 1.68 -13.77
N THR A 118 20.19 2.33 -14.89
CA THR A 118 20.17 1.71 -16.20
C THR A 118 21.62 1.41 -16.56
N LYS A 119 22.16 0.31 -16.01
CA LYS A 119 23.25 -0.39 -16.68
C LYS A 119 22.60 -1.23 -17.78
N PHE A 120 22.45 -0.60 -18.95
CA PHE A 120 22.41 -1.34 -20.21
C PHE A 120 23.82 -1.82 -20.54
#